data_AF-A0A8S0SFK5-F1
#
_entry.id   AF-A0A8S0SFK5-F1
#
_cell.length_a   1.000
_cell.length_b   1.000
_cell.length_c   1.000
_cell.angle_alpha   90.00
_cell.angle_beta   90.00
_cell.angle_gamma   90.00
#
_symmetry.space_group_name_H-M   'P 1'
#
loop_
_entity.id
_entity.type
_entity.pdbx_description
1 polymer ?
#
loop_
_entity_poly.entity_id
_entity_poly.type
_entity_poly.pdbx_seq_one_letter_code
_entity_poly.pdbx_strand_id
1 'polypeptide(L)' 'MSLEYMDVEGLKKLNKNKKLVRKLAKKYHAFLDSEAVIKQIPHLLGPGLNKAGEFLFYVL' A
#
# COMPACT_ATOMS: atom_id res chain seq x y z
N MET A 1 1.64 -4.36 -20.73
CA MET A 1 1.49 -3.33 -19.68
C MET A 1 0.84 -4.04 -18.50
N SER A 2 1.63 -4.60 -17.59
CA SER A 2 1.13 -5.50 -16.55
C SER A 2 0.96 -4.70 -15.26
N LEU A 3 -0.26 -4.29 -14.97
CA LEU A 3 -0.63 -3.71 -13.67
C LEU A 3 -0.56 -4.84 -12.64
N GLU A 4 0.40 -4.76 -11.73
CA GLU A 4 0.45 -5.66 -10.58
C GLU A 4 -0.65 -5.24 -9.60
N TYR A 5 -1.57 -6.16 -9.33
CA TYR A 5 -2.67 -5.97 -8.40
C TYR A 5 -2.46 -6.82 -7.14
N MET A 6 -3.07 -6.40 -6.04
CA MET A 6 -2.98 -7.11 -4.78
C MET A 6 -4.23 -6.89 -3.95
N ASP A 7 -4.83 -7.99 -3.51
CA ASP A 7 -6.04 -7.94 -2.71
C ASP A 7 -5.79 -7.43 -1.29
N VAL A 8 -6.86 -7.01 -0.62
CA VAL A 8 -6.84 -6.53 0.77
C VAL A 8 -6.25 -7.57 1.74
N GLU A 9 -6.51 -8.86 1.51
CA GLU A 9 -5.91 -9.93 2.30
C GLU A 9 -4.39 -10.05 2.09
N GLY A 10 -3.92 -9.83 0.86
CA GLY A 10 -2.50 -9.77 0.53
C GLY A 10 -1.80 -8.61 1.24
N LEU A 11 -2.42 -7.43 1.25
CA LEU A 11 -1.94 -6.25 1.97
C LEU A 11 -1.85 -6.49 3.50
N LYS A 12 -2.84 -7.18 4.08
CA LYS A 12 -2.82 -7.61 5.50
C LYS A 12 -1.65 -8.54 5.81
N LYS A 13 -1.41 -9.54 4.95
CA LYS A 13 -0.27 -10.48 5.10
C LYS A 13 1.07 -9.75 4.98
N LEU A 14 1.18 -8.79 4.06
CA LEU A 14 2.38 -7.97 3.88
C LEU A 14 2.71 -7.10 5.10
N ASN A 15 1.70 -6.53 5.77
CA ASN A 15 1.92 -5.71 6.96
C ASN A 15 2.55 -6.46 8.13
N LYS A 16 2.40 -7.79 8.20
CA LYS A 16 3.10 -8.61 9.19
C LYS A 16 4.62 -8.51 9.06
N ASN A 17 5.13 -8.16 7.88
CA ASN A 17 6.56 -8.15 7.58
C ASN A 17 7.05 -6.77 7.09
N LYS A 18 7.52 -5.95 8.04
CA LYS A 18 7.96 -4.56 7.80
C LYS A 18 9.04 -4.40 6.72
N LYS A 19 9.85 -5.44 6.48
CA LYS A 19 10.87 -5.44 5.40
C LYS A 19 10.24 -5.41 4.01
N LEU A 20 9.17 -6.18 3.80
CA LEU A 20 8.47 -6.24 2.51
C LEU A 20 7.68 -4.96 2.26
N VAL A 21 7.03 -4.42 3.29
CA VAL A 21 6.33 -3.12 3.22
C VAL A 21 7.27 -2.01 2.77
N ARG A 22 8.49 -1.95 3.31
CA ARG A 22 9.52 -0.98 2.87
C ARG A 22 10.01 -1.20 1.43
N LYS A 23 10.03 -2.45 0.93
CA LYS A 23 10.39 -2.72 -0.48
C LYS A 23 9.29 -2.27 -1.43
N LEU A 24 8.03 -2.53 -1.06
CA LEU A 24 6.85 -2.04 -1.76
C LEU A 24 6.86 -0.51 -1.84
N ALA A 25 7.19 0.12 -0.72
CA ALA A 25 7.32 1.56 -0.65
C ALA A 25 8.35 2.18 -1.60
N LYS A 26 9.42 1.45 -1.89
CA LYS A 26 10.42 1.88 -2.86
C LYS A 26 10.04 1.53 -4.30
N LYS A 27 9.19 0.52 -4.50
CA LYS A 27 8.82 0.00 -5.83
C LYS A 27 7.66 0.78 -6.43
N TYR A 28 6.69 1.22 -5.62
CA TYR A 28 5.50 1.93 -6.09
C TYR A 28 5.40 3.28 -5.39
N HIS A 29 5.09 4.32 -6.16
CA HIS A 29 4.90 5.68 -5.66
C HIS A 29 3.44 6.00 -5.35
N ALA A 30 2.51 5.25 -5.96
CA ALA A 30 1.09 5.52 -5.85
C ALA A 30 0.26 4.23 -5.82
N PHE A 31 -0.85 4.29 -5.11
CA PHE A 31 -1.91 3.28 -5.12
C PHE A 31 -3.12 3.83 -5.88
N LEU A 32 -3.72 2.97 -6.68
CA LEU A 32 -4.94 3.25 -7.43
C LEU A 32 -6.00 2.26 -6.96
N ASP A 33 -7.08 2.76 -6.34
CA ASP A 33 -8.13 1.89 -5.80
C ASP A 33 -9.45 2.67 -5.61
N SER A 34 -10.50 1.96 -5.20
CA SER A 34 -11.80 2.53 -4.83
C SER A 34 -11.76 3.26 -3.49
N GLU A 35 -12.67 4.23 -3.30
CA GLU A 35 -12.74 5.06 -2.08
C GLU A 35 -12.86 4.23 -0.78
N ALA A 36 -13.61 3.12 -0.83
CA ALA A 36 -13.81 2.23 0.32
C ALA A 36 -12.52 1.54 0.77
N VAL A 37 -11.61 1.24 -0.16
CA VAL A 37 -10.34 0.58 0.13
C VAL A 37 -9.28 1.62 0.52
N ILE A 38 -9.27 2.79 -0.13
CA ILE A 38 -8.33 3.87 0.16
C ILE A 38 -8.42 4.33 1.62
N LYS A 39 -9.59 4.34 2.24
CA LYS A 39 -9.73 4.67 3.67
C LYS A 39 -9.08 3.64 4.60
N GLN A 40 -8.98 2.38 4.16
CA GLN A 40 -8.39 1.30 4.95
C GLN A 40 -6.86 1.28 4.86
N ILE A 41 -6.28 1.68 3.72
CA ILE A 41 -4.84 1.58 3.48
C ILE A 41 -4.00 2.40 4.47
N PRO A 42 -4.31 3.67 4.78
CA PRO A 42 -3.57 4.45 5.77
C PRO A 42 -3.55 3.80 7.15
N HIS A 43 -4.66 3.18 7.58
CA HIS A 43 -4.71 2.51 8.88
C HIS A 43 -3.90 1.19 8.88
N LEU A 44 -3.98 0.43 7.80
CA LEU A 44 -3.27 -0.85 7.64
C LEU A 44 -1.77 -0.68 7.44
N LEU A 45 -1.36 0.22 6.56
CA LEU A 45 0.02 0.36 6.11
C LEU A 45 0.72 1.60 6.68
N GLY A 46 -0.01 2.54 7.28
CA GLY A 46 0.53 3.77 7.86
C GLY A 46 1.76 3.56 8.75
N PRO A 47 1.75 2.63 9.73
CA PRO A 47 2.93 2.37 10.56
C PRO A 47 4.18 1.89 9.79
N GLY A 48 3.98 1.24 8.64
CA GLY A 48 5.05 0.75 7.77
C GLY A 48 5.50 1.75 6.70
N LEU A 49 4.57 2.58 6.20
CA LEU A 49 4.77 3.53 5.11
C LEU A 49 5.25 4.91 5.59
N ASN A 50 4.89 5.33 6.81
CA ASN A 50 5.27 6.64 7.36
C ASN A 50 6.80 6.78 7.55
N LYS A 51 7.53 5.65 7.62
CA LYS A 51 9.00 5.63 7.62
C LYS A 51 9.65 5.62 6.23
N ALA A 52 8.87 5.43 5.16
CA ALA A 52 9.39 5.31 3.81
C ALA A 52 9.29 6.60 2.98
N GLY A 53 8.43 7.54 3.37
CA GLY A 53 8.26 8.83 2.71
C GLY A 53 7.39 8.74 1.45
N GLU A 54 6.39 9.62 1.38
CA GLU A 54 5.53 9.94 0.22
C GLU A 54 4.84 8.76 -0.49
N PHE A 55 3.55 8.55 -0.19
CA PHE A 55 2.64 7.69 -0.98
C PHE A 55 1.43 8.48 -1.44
N LEU A 56 1.15 8.43 -2.74
CA LEU A 56 -0.04 9.07 -3.32
C LEU A 56 -1.17 8.05 -3.45
N PHE A 57 -2.37 8.41 -2.99
CA PHE A 57 -3.57 7.62 -3.17
C PHE A 57 -4.44 8.28 -4.24
N TYR A 58 -4.74 7.53 -5.30
CA TYR A 58 -5.66 7.96 -6.35
C TYR A 58 -6.94 7.15 -6.25
N VAL A 59 -8.05 7.86 -6.06
CA VAL A 59 -9.40 7.30 -6.04
C VAL A 59 -9.88 7.12 -7.49
N LEU A 60 -10.36 5.93 -7.82
CA LEU A 60 -11.13 5.64 -9.03
C LEU A 60 -12.63 5.86 -8.80
#